data_AF-A0A7X3SA19-F1
#
_entry.id   AF-A0A7X3SA19-F1
#
_cell.length_a   1.000
_cell.length_b   1.000
_cell.length_c   1.000
_cell.angle_alpha   90.00
_cell.angle_beta   90.00
_cell.angle_gamma   90.00
#
_symmetry.space_group_name_H-M   'P 1'
#
loop_
_entity.id
_entity.type
_entity.pdbx_description
1 polymer ?
#
loop_
_entity_poly.entity_id
_entity_poly.type
_entity_poly.pdbx_seq_one_letter_code
_entity_poly.pdbx_strand_id
1 'polypeptide(L)'
;MAKNVHKLTTAMAIRYLDAARVVWKNSPDANAFWEPLNHLLSMSAELTLKAFLEREGVSEKELKRASIRHSLNALLLLAVNQGLRTTRDVADAIMAMDEAHSSHAYRYIPRPTEGEALTVYSAHPAVAFTALQELLDQCATDTHEIRARTNFPEEWPPALQPVRPITTRELEGWIEEKKSLLEWAETKKTRGAG
;
A
#
# COMPACT_ATOMS: atom_id res chain seq x y z
N MET A 1 -22.83 9.64 13.00
CA MET A 1 -22.12 10.23 11.84
C MET A 1 -21.13 9.28 11.15
N ALA A 2 -20.66 8.19 11.78
CA ALA A 2 -19.70 7.25 11.17
C ALA A 2 -20.14 6.57 9.85
N LYS A 3 -21.45 6.48 9.57
CA LYS A 3 -22.01 5.69 8.44
C LYS A 3 -21.55 6.12 7.04
N ASN A 4 -20.93 7.29 6.86
CA ASN A 4 -20.49 7.77 5.53
C ASN A 4 -19.00 8.12 5.43
N VAL A 5 -18.22 8.05 6.52
CA VAL A 5 -16.80 8.44 6.49
C VAL A 5 -16.01 7.51 5.59
N HIS A 6 -16.17 6.20 5.76
CA HIS A 6 -15.52 5.19 4.90
C HIS A 6 -15.80 5.41 3.40
N LYS A 7 -17.02 5.83 3.01
CA LYS A 7 -17.35 6.12 1.60
C LYS A 7 -16.55 7.30 1.03
N LEU A 8 -16.35 8.34 1.84
CA LEU A 8 -15.50 9.48 1.47
C LEU A 8 -14.03 9.04 1.39
N THR A 9 -13.56 8.25 2.36
CA THR A 9 -12.21 7.70 2.40
C THR A 9 -11.93 6.82 1.16
N THR A 10 -12.86 5.95 0.78
CA THR A 10 -12.77 5.16 -0.47
C THR A 10 -12.72 6.05 -1.70
N ALA A 11 -13.55 7.10 -1.77
CA ALA A 11 -13.51 8.03 -2.90
C ALA A 11 -12.15 8.75 -3.01
N MET A 12 -11.54 9.11 -1.88
CA MET A 12 -10.19 9.69 -1.85
C MET A 12 -9.15 8.66 -2.31
N ALA A 13 -9.23 7.41 -1.85
CA ALA A 13 -8.32 6.34 -2.27
C ALA A 13 -8.30 6.15 -3.80
N ILE A 14 -9.48 6.16 -4.43
CA ILE A 14 -9.62 6.09 -5.89
C ILE A 14 -8.97 7.31 -6.57
N ARG A 15 -9.19 8.51 -6.05
CA ARG A 15 -8.56 9.74 -6.59
C ARG A 15 -7.04 9.70 -6.50
N TYR A 16 -6.47 9.15 -5.44
CA TYR A 16 -5.02 8.94 -5.34
C TYR A 16 -4.51 7.95 -6.39
N LEU A 17 -5.25 6.85 -6.62
CA LEU A 17 -4.90 5.88 -7.66
C LEU A 17 -4.98 6.49 -9.07
N ASP A 18 -6.04 7.25 -9.35
CA ASP A 18 -6.21 7.97 -10.62
C ASP A 18 -5.10 9.00 -10.83
N ALA A 19 -4.75 9.76 -9.78
CA ALA A 19 -3.63 10.71 -9.84
C ALA A 19 -2.30 9.99 -10.12
N ALA A 20 -2.05 8.84 -9.49
CA ALA A 20 -0.89 8.01 -9.77
C ALA A 20 -0.84 7.60 -11.25
N ARG A 21 -1.98 7.22 -11.85
CA ARG A 21 -2.04 6.88 -13.29
C ARG A 21 -1.75 8.08 -14.19
N VAL A 22 -2.30 9.25 -13.86
CA VAL A 22 -2.00 10.48 -14.61
C VAL A 22 -0.50 10.76 -14.57
N VAL A 23 0.13 10.70 -13.39
CA VAL A 23 1.58 10.91 -13.24
C VAL A 23 2.36 9.87 -14.06
N TRP A 24 2.02 8.59 -13.95
CA TRP A 24 2.69 7.51 -14.68
C TRP A 24 2.61 7.69 -16.20
N LYS A 25 1.41 7.95 -16.75
CA LYS A 25 1.20 8.12 -18.19
C LYS A 25 1.91 9.34 -18.78
N ASN A 26 2.12 10.37 -17.96
CA ASN A 26 2.78 11.61 -18.37
C ASN A 26 4.24 11.67 -17.89
N SER A 27 4.79 10.57 -17.38
CA SER A 27 6.17 10.51 -16.93
C SER A 27 7.12 10.54 -18.15
N PRO A 28 8.13 11.43 -18.17
CA PRO A 28 9.06 11.53 -19.30
C PRO A 28 9.97 10.30 -19.42
N ASP A 29 10.18 9.57 -18.32
CA ASP A 29 10.84 8.27 -18.28
C ASP A 29 10.26 7.41 -17.14
N ALA A 30 10.63 6.13 -17.08
CA ALA A 30 10.07 5.18 -16.12
C ALA A 30 10.37 5.52 -14.64
N ASN A 31 11.40 6.31 -14.36
CA ASN A 31 11.88 6.60 -13.01
C ASN A 31 11.79 8.08 -12.62
N ALA A 32 11.50 8.99 -13.54
CA ALA A 32 11.46 10.45 -13.32
C ALA A 32 10.58 10.86 -12.13
N PHE A 33 9.47 10.16 -11.93
CA PHE A 33 8.52 10.42 -10.86
C PHE A 33 8.36 9.23 -9.91
N TRP A 34 9.42 8.43 -9.72
CA TRP A 34 9.35 7.20 -8.93
C TRP A 34 8.82 7.42 -7.50
N GLU A 35 9.37 8.38 -6.75
CA GLU A 35 8.96 8.67 -5.38
C GLU A 35 7.59 9.34 -5.30
N PRO A 36 7.27 10.39 -6.08
CA PRO A 36 5.91 10.95 -6.12
C PRO A 36 4.85 9.91 -6.50
N LEU A 37 5.14 9.02 -7.45
CA LEU A 37 4.24 7.97 -7.87
C LEU A 37 3.99 6.96 -6.74
N ASN A 38 5.06 6.47 -6.11
CA ASN A 38 4.94 5.55 -4.98
C ASN A 38 4.24 6.18 -3.78
N HIS A 39 4.40 7.49 -3.55
CA HIS A 39 3.64 8.21 -2.53
C HIS A 39 2.13 8.18 -2.81
N LEU A 40 1.71 8.42 -4.07
CA LEU A 40 0.29 8.38 -4.43
C LEU A 40 -0.28 6.95 -4.30
N LEU A 41 0.49 5.94 -4.72
CA LEU A 41 0.12 4.53 -4.59
C LEU A 41 -0.01 4.12 -3.10
N SER A 42 0.96 4.47 -2.26
CA SER A 42 0.94 4.15 -0.83
C SER A 42 -0.20 4.84 -0.09
N MET A 43 -0.52 6.10 -0.45
CA MET A 43 -1.68 6.81 0.08
C MET A 43 -3.00 6.16 -0.34
N SER A 44 -3.11 5.71 -1.58
CA SER A 44 -4.28 4.96 -2.05
C SER A 44 -4.47 3.66 -1.25
N ALA A 45 -3.38 2.91 -1.02
CA ALA A 45 -3.38 1.71 -0.18
C ALA A 45 -3.83 2.00 1.26
N GLU A 46 -3.22 3.01 1.90
CA GLU A 46 -3.52 3.40 3.29
C GLU A 46 -5.01 3.75 3.45
N LEU A 47 -5.53 4.59 2.56
CA LEU A 47 -6.92 5.04 2.61
C LEU A 47 -7.90 3.89 2.32
N THR A 48 -7.56 2.99 1.39
CA THR A 48 -8.38 1.81 1.10
C THR A 48 -8.51 0.91 2.33
N LEU A 49 -7.39 0.60 2.98
CA LEU A 49 -7.38 -0.24 4.19
C LEU A 49 -8.10 0.44 5.37
N LYS A 50 -7.88 1.75 5.57
CA LYS A 50 -8.60 2.51 6.61
C LYS A 50 -10.10 2.52 6.36
N ALA A 51 -10.54 2.75 5.12
CA ALA A 51 -11.96 2.74 4.78
C ALA A 51 -12.61 1.38 5.08
N PHE A 52 -11.93 0.28 4.73
CA PHE A 52 -12.36 -1.07 5.09
C PHE A 52 -12.49 -1.23 6.61
N LEU A 53 -11.43 -0.92 7.36
CA LEU A 53 -11.38 -1.08 8.81
C LEU A 53 -12.45 -0.25 9.54
N GLU A 54 -12.67 0.99 9.10
CA GLU A 54 -13.73 1.86 9.63
C GLU A 54 -15.12 1.25 9.40
N ARG A 55 -15.35 0.64 8.22
CA ARG A 55 -16.62 -0.04 7.92
C ARG A 55 -16.81 -1.27 8.81
N GLU A 56 -15.75 -2.03 9.06
CA GLU A 56 -15.77 -3.18 9.98
C GLU A 56 -15.76 -2.77 11.47
N GLY A 57 -15.89 -1.48 11.77
CA GLY A 57 -16.10 -0.98 13.14
C GLY A 57 -14.83 -0.64 13.93
N VAL A 58 -13.65 -0.67 13.29
CA VAL A 58 -12.41 -0.19 13.93
C VAL A 58 -12.50 1.31 14.12
N SER A 59 -12.17 1.76 15.34
CA SER A 59 -12.34 3.16 15.70
C SER A 59 -11.25 4.05 15.09
N GLU A 60 -11.59 5.30 14.78
CA GLU A 60 -10.62 6.31 14.33
C GLU A 60 -9.46 6.47 15.34
N LYS A 61 -9.75 6.33 16.64
CA LYS A 61 -8.74 6.35 17.72
C LYS A 61 -7.71 5.24 17.54
N GLU A 62 -8.14 4.04 17.15
CA GLU A 62 -7.23 2.91 16.88
C GLU A 62 -6.40 3.15 15.63
N LEU A 63 -7.04 3.59 14.54
CA LEU A 63 -6.36 3.91 13.28
C LEU A 63 -5.36 5.06 13.39
N LYS A 64 -5.50 5.94 14.40
CA LYS A 64 -4.58 7.05 14.69
C LYS A 64 -3.41 6.67 15.60
N ARG A 65 -3.37 5.44 16.16
CA ARG A 65 -2.23 5.00 16.99
C ARG A 65 -0.95 5.04 16.16
N ALA A 66 0.15 5.48 16.76
CA ALA A 66 1.42 5.69 16.06
C ALA A 66 1.92 4.43 15.33
N SER A 67 1.69 3.25 15.90
CA SER A 67 2.05 1.95 15.32
C SER A 67 1.19 1.52 14.13
N ILE A 68 0.07 2.18 13.87
CA ILE A 68 -0.91 1.79 12.83
C ILE A 68 -1.04 2.89 11.77
N ARG A 69 -1.06 4.16 12.17
CA ARG A 69 -1.54 5.27 11.34
C ARG A 69 -0.90 5.42 9.97
N HIS A 70 0.35 4.98 9.79
CA HIS A 70 1.09 5.03 8.53
C HIS A 70 1.81 3.72 8.20
N SER A 71 1.57 2.64 8.96
CA SER A 71 2.12 1.33 8.60
C SER A 71 1.08 0.59 7.77
N LEU A 72 1.38 0.47 6.47
CA LEU A 72 0.61 -0.35 5.55
C LEU A 72 0.60 -1.82 5.99
N ASN A 73 1.72 -2.32 6.53
CA ASN A 73 1.81 -3.68 7.08
C ASN A 73 0.84 -3.88 8.25
N ALA A 74 0.84 -2.95 9.22
CA ALA A 74 -0.07 -3.02 10.37
C ALA A 74 -1.54 -2.89 9.95
N LEU A 75 -1.84 -2.00 8.99
CA LEU A 75 -3.19 -1.83 8.46
C LEU A 75 -3.67 -3.07 7.71
N LEU A 76 -2.82 -3.67 6.86
CA LEU A 76 -3.15 -4.88 6.13
C LEU A 76 -3.38 -6.05 7.06
N LEU A 77 -2.49 -6.24 8.05
CA LEU A 77 -2.62 -7.28 9.06
C LEU A 77 -3.92 -7.13 9.85
N LEU A 78 -4.24 -5.91 10.29
CA LEU A 78 -5.49 -5.64 10.97
C LEU A 78 -6.70 -5.89 10.06
N ALA A 79 -6.62 -5.54 8.77
CA ALA A 79 -7.71 -5.77 7.83
C ALA A 79 -7.96 -7.26 7.58
N VAL A 80 -6.91 -8.06 7.39
CA VAL A 80 -7.00 -9.52 7.27
C VAL A 80 -7.58 -10.14 8.54
N ASN A 81 -7.16 -9.66 9.72
CA ASN A 81 -7.76 -10.06 11.00
C ASN A 81 -9.24 -9.73 11.12
N GLN A 82 -9.70 -8.65 10.47
CA GLN A 82 -11.12 -8.27 10.38
C GLN A 82 -11.85 -8.93 9.20
N GLY A 83 -11.24 -9.92 8.53
CA GLY A 83 -11.88 -10.72 7.49
C GLY A 83 -11.66 -10.21 6.07
N LEU A 84 -10.74 -9.26 5.83
CA LEU A 84 -10.31 -8.93 4.48
C LEU A 84 -9.73 -10.17 3.81
N ARG A 85 -10.29 -10.53 2.66
CA ARG A 85 -9.77 -11.60 1.81
C ARG A 85 -8.93 -10.98 0.71
N THR A 86 -7.63 -11.25 0.72
CA THR A 86 -6.68 -10.73 -0.28
C THR A 86 -5.69 -11.78 -0.76
N THR A 87 -4.96 -11.49 -1.84
CA THR A 87 -3.97 -12.38 -2.44
C THR A 87 -2.55 -12.06 -1.96
N ARG A 88 -1.61 -12.98 -2.25
CA ARG A 88 -0.19 -12.76 -1.99
C ARG A 88 0.35 -11.58 -2.79
N ASP A 89 -0.01 -11.46 -4.06
CA ASP A 89 0.51 -10.40 -4.94
C ASP A 89 0.10 -9.01 -4.43
N VAL A 90 -1.13 -8.87 -3.94
CA VAL A 90 -1.60 -7.64 -3.28
C VAL A 90 -0.78 -7.36 -2.01
N ALA A 91 -0.59 -8.36 -1.16
CA ALA A 91 0.19 -8.21 0.06
C ALA A 91 1.65 -7.83 -0.21
N ASP A 92 2.31 -8.48 -1.18
CA ASP A 92 3.70 -8.22 -1.56
C ASP A 92 3.87 -6.77 -2.06
N ALA A 93 2.93 -6.27 -2.88
CA ALA A 93 2.95 -4.89 -3.34
C ALA A 93 2.76 -3.88 -2.20
N ILE A 94 1.83 -4.14 -1.27
CA ILE A 94 1.60 -3.28 -0.10
C ILE A 94 2.83 -3.26 0.80
N MET A 95 3.39 -4.44 1.09
CA MET A 95 4.59 -4.60 1.90
C MET A 95 5.79 -3.90 1.26
N ALA A 96 5.90 -3.86 -0.08
CA ALA A 96 6.96 -3.16 -0.81
C ALA A 96 6.97 -1.64 -0.59
N MET A 97 5.83 -1.04 -0.23
CA MET A 97 5.71 0.40 0.00
C MET A 97 5.76 0.81 1.49
N ASP A 98 5.58 -0.13 2.42
CA ASP A 98 5.37 0.16 3.85
C ASP A 98 6.49 1.00 4.48
N GLU A 99 7.75 0.60 4.28
CA GLU A 99 8.90 1.24 4.93
C GLU A 99 9.04 2.71 4.52
N ALA A 100 9.07 2.96 3.21
CA ALA A 100 9.24 4.30 2.67
C ALA A 100 8.01 5.19 2.94
N HIS A 101 6.81 4.60 2.96
CA HIS A 101 5.58 5.32 3.31
C HIS A 101 5.55 5.73 4.79
N SER A 102 5.82 4.78 5.69
CA SER A 102 5.77 4.98 7.13
C SER A 102 6.87 5.92 7.65
N SER A 103 8.06 5.87 7.04
CA SER A 103 9.17 6.79 7.33
C SER A 103 9.08 8.13 6.59
N HIS A 104 8.11 8.28 5.68
CA HIS A 104 7.95 9.44 4.80
C HIS A 104 9.13 9.67 3.82
N ALA A 105 9.91 8.63 3.52
CA ALA A 105 11.06 8.69 2.61
C ALA A 105 10.70 9.15 1.19
N TYR A 106 9.45 8.96 0.74
CA TYR A 106 9.00 9.48 -0.57
C TYR A 106 8.92 11.01 -0.64
N ARG A 107 8.89 11.69 0.50
CA ARG A 107 8.72 13.15 0.58
C ARG A 107 9.97 13.86 1.06
N TYR A 108 10.74 13.20 1.91
CA TYR A 108 11.94 13.75 2.49
C TYR A 108 13.12 12.93 2.03
N ILE A 109 14.04 13.57 1.30
CA ILE A 109 15.32 12.99 0.92
C ILE A 109 16.02 12.60 2.22
N PRO A 110 16.17 11.30 2.52
CA PRO A 110 16.88 10.90 3.72
C PRO A 110 18.33 11.33 3.54
N ARG A 111 18.95 11.85 4.60
CA ARG A 111 20.33 12.30 4.58
C ARG A 111 21.19 11.17 5.13
N PRO A 112 21.76 10.30 4.28
CA PRO A 112 22.70 9.29 4.75
C PRO A 112 23.91 9.97 5.39
N THR A 113 24.50 9.29 6.36
CA THR A 113 25.84 9.67 6.85
C THR A 113 26.85 9.45 5.73
N GLU A 114 28.00 10.14 5.78
CA GLU A 114 29.05 9.97 4.79
C GLU A 114 29.46 8.48 4.67
N GLY A 115 29.33 7.91 3.47
CA GLY A 115 29.57 6.48 3.19
C GLY A 115 28.35 5.56 3.23
N GLU A 116 27.16 6.03 3.63
CA GLU A 116 25.96 5.20 3.67
C GLU A 116 25.18 5.22 2.34
N ALA A 117 24.92 4.02 1.80
CA ALA A 117 24.03 3.85 0.66
C ALA A 117 22.58 3.69 1.13
N LEU A 118 21.78 4.75 0.93
CA LEU A 118 20.36 4.73 1.19
C LEU A 118 19.61 3.96 0.09
N THR A 119 18.79 3.00 0.48
CA THR A 119 17.87 2.30 -0.42
C THR A 119 16.45 2.57 0.05
N VAL A 120 15.64 3.20 -0.80
CA VAL A 120 14.21 3.41 -0.55
C VAL A 120 13.45 2.31 -1.28
N TYR A 121 12.88 1.37 -0.53
CA TYR A 121 12.08 0.30 -1.10
C TYR A 121 10.72 0.84 -1.58
N SER A 122 10.33 0.40 -2.78
CA SER A 122 9.13 0.84 -3.48
C SER A 122 8.51 -0.32 -4.23
N ALA A 123 7.20 -0.26 -4.47
CA ALA A 123 6.57 -1.18 -5.40
C ALA A 123 6.85 -0.74 -6.84
N HIS A 124 7.04 -1.71 -7.74
CA HIS A 124 7.09 -1.39 -9.16
C HIS A 124 5.69 -0.98 -9.66
N PRO A 125 5.52 0.16 -10.36
CA PRO A 125 4.20 0.66 -10.76
C PRO A 125 3.34 -0.36 -11.50
N ALA A 126 3.95 -1.13 -12.41
CA ALA A 126 3.25 -2.18 -13.17
C ALA A 126 2.58 -3.24 -12.28
N VAL A 127 3.13 -3.52 -11.09
CA VAL A 127 2.54 -4.46 -10.12
C VAL A 127 1.58 -3.72 -9.18
N ALA A 128 1.98 -2.52 -8.73
CA ALA A 128 1.23 -1.74 -7.77
C ALA A 128 -0.17 -1.34 -8.26
N PHE A 129 -0.32 -0.94 -9.53
CA PHE A 129 -1.63 -0.56 -10.06
C PHE A 129 -2.65 -1.71 -9.98
N THR A 130 -2.26 -2.89 -10.48
CA THR A 130 -3.13 -4.08 -10.44
C THR A 130 -3.44 -4.50 -9.01
N ALA A 131 -2.43 -4.52 -8.13
CA ALA A 131 -2.61 -4.84 -6.73
C ALA A 131 -3.58 -3.89 -6.02
N LEU A 132 -3.51 -2.59 -6.27
CA LEU A 132 -4.40 -1.61 -5.62
C LEU A 132 -5.81 -1.60 -6.20
N GLN A 133 -5.96 -1.84 -7.49
CA GLN A 133 -7.28 -2.07 -8.10
C GLN A 133 -7.97 -3.28 -7.46
N GLU A 134 -7.24 -4.39 -7.33
CA GLU A 134 -7.72 -5.61 -6.69
C GLU A 134 -8.03 -5.38 -5.20
N LEU A 135 -7.17 -4.68 -4.47
CA LEU A 135 -7.41 -4.31 -3.06
C LEU A 135 -8.69 -3.48 -2.91
N LEU A 136 -8.90 -2.50 -3.80
CA LEU A 136 -10.11 -1.68 -3.80
C LEU A 136 -11.36 -2.53 -4.04
N ASP A 137 -11.34 -3.46 -4.99
CA ASP A 137 -12.44 -4.40 -5.23
C ASP A 137 -12.70 -5.30 -4.02
N GLN A 138 -11.65 -5.84 -3.40
CA GLN A 138 -11.74 -6.70 -2.21
C GLN A 138 -12.29 -5.95 -0.99
N CYS A 139 -11.97 -4.66 -0.87
CA CYS A 139 -12.45 -3.81 0.20
C CYS A 139 -13.85 -3.22 -0.09
N ALA A 140 -14.36 -3.27 -1.32
CA ALA A 140 -15.65 -2.67 -1.67
C ALA A 140 -16.85 -3.49 -1.18
N THR A 141 -17.92 -2.79 -0.79
CA THR A 141 -19.24 -3.43 -0.60
C THR A 141 -19.92 -3.67 -1.94
N ASP A 142 -19.71 -2.74 -2.88
CA ASP A 142 -20.20 -2.80 -4.25
C ASP A 142 -19.05 -2.42 -5.20
N THR A 143 -18.54 -3.40 -5.93
CA THR A 143 -17.45 -3.21 -6.92
C THR A 143 -17.89 -2.33 -8.08
N HIS A 144 -19.18 -2.32 -8.44
CA HIS A 144 -19.67 -1.45 -9.50
C HIS A 144 -19.63 0.02 -9.09
N GLU A 145 -19.99 0.33 -7.84
CA GLU A 145 -19.94 1.70 -7.33
C GLU A 145 -18.53 2.28 -7.36
N ILE A 146 -17.52 1.52 -6.91
CA ILE A 146 -16.13 2.01 -6.91
C ILE A 146 -15.58 2.15 -8.34
N ARG A 147 -15.90 1.22 -9.24
CA ARG A 147 -15.44 1.25 -10.63
C ARG A 147 -16.08 2.37 -11.44
N ALA A 148 -17.33 2.73 -11.13
CA ALA A 148 -17.98 3.89 -11.74
C ALA A 148 -17.36 5.23 -11.30
N ARG A 149 -16.52 5.25 -10.26
CA ARG A 149 -15.91 6.46 -9.71
C ARG A 149 -14.48 6.72 -10.21
N THR A 150 -13.83 5.75 -10.87
CA THR A 150 -12.51 5.96 -11.47
C THR A 150 -12.63 6.67 -12.80
N ASN A 151 -11.62 7.48 -13.13
CA ASN A 151 -11.48 8.09 -14.45
C ASN A 151 -10.83 7.15 -15.49
N PHE A 152 -10.48 5.92 -15.10
CA PHE A 152 -9.79 4.94 -15.94
C PHE A 152 -10.41 3.53 -15.83
N PRO A 153 -11.71 3.37 -16.11
CA PRO A 153 -12.43 2.09 -15.97
C PRO A 153 -11.91 1.00 -16.92
N GLU A 154 -11.44 1.35 -18.11
CA GLU A 154 -10.96 0.43 -19.14
C GLU A 154 -9.66 -0.31 -18.76
N GLU A 155 -8.89 0.28 -17.86
CA GLU A 155 -7.63 -0.27 -17.33
C GLU A 155 -7.84 -1.05 -16.03
N TRP A 156 -9.08 -1.14 -15.53
CA TRP A 156 -9.40 -1.86 -14.31
C TRP A 156 -9.79 -3.31 -14.65
N PRO A 157 -8.94 -4.30 -14.34
CA PRO A 157 -9.21 -5.70 -14.69
C PRO A 157 -10.51 -6.18 -14.03
N PRO A 158 -11.17 -7.24 -14.53
CA PRO A 158 -12.36 -7.80 -13.88
C PRO A 158 -12.12 -8.13 -12.40
N ALA A 159 -13.14 -7.94 -11.56
CA ALA A 159 -13.00 -8.21 -10.13
C ALA A 159 -12.82 -9.71 -9.94
N LEU A 160 -11.66 -10.11 -9.41
CA LEU A 160 -11.37 -11.50 -9.10
C LEU A 160 -11.43 -11.69 -7.60
N GLN A 161 -12.27 -12.62 -7.16
CA GLN A 161 -12.27 -13.05 -5.78
C GLN A 161 -11.02 -13.92 -5.53
N PRO A 162 -10.28 -13.70 -4.43
CA PRO A 162 -9.11 -14.52 -4.12
C PRO A 162 -9.53 -15.97 -3.90
N VAL A 163 -9.00 -16.86 -4.75
CA VAL A 163 -9.24 -18.31 -4.71
C VAL A 163 -8.66 -18.91 -3.42
N ARG A 164 -7.49 -18.43 -2.99
CA ARG A 164 -6.85 -18.77 -1.73
C ARG A 164 -6.43 -17.49 -1.01
N PRO A 165 -7.33 -16.91 -0.18
CA PRO A 165 -6.99 -15.75 0.61
C PRO A 165 -5.83 -16.06 1.56
N ILE A 166 -4.98 -15.07 1.77
CA ILE A 166 -3.90 -15.18 2.76
C ILE A 166 -4.51 -15.20 4.16
N THR A 167 -3.91 -16.00 5.04
CA THR A 167 -4.24 -16.00 6.48
C THR A 167 -3.39 -14.99 7.23
N THR A 168 -3.86 -14.55 8.41
CA THR A 168 -3.08 -13.71 9.33
C THR A 168 -1.69 -14.30 9.59
N ARG A 169 -1.62 -15.61 9.88
CA ARG A 169 -0.37 -16.29 10.20
C ARG A 169 0.61 -16.31 9.02
N GLU A 170 0.12 -16.51 7.80
CA GLU A 170 0.95 -16.43 6.60
C GLU A 170 1.51 -15.01 6.43
N LEU A 171 0.66 -13.99 6.59
CA LEU A 171 1.07 -12.59 6.46
C LEU A 171 2.08 -12.16 7.54
N GLU A 172 1.88 -12.56 8.80
CA GLU A 172 2.85 -12.33 9.88
C GLU A 172 4.22 -12.93 9.56
N GLY A 173 4.22 -14.18 9.07
CA GLY A 173 5.44 -14.86 8.66
C GLY A 173 6.19 -14.12 7.56
N TRP A 174 5.48 -13.60 6.56
CA TRP A 174 6.10 -12.85 5.46
C TRP A 174 6.62 -11.48 5.89
N ILE A 175 5.89 -10.77 6.75
CA ILE A 175 6.34 -9.49 7.31
C ILE A 175 7.66 -9.70 8.08
N GLU A 176 7.76 -10.77 8.85
CA GLU A 176 8.96 -11.10 9.61
C GLU A 176 10.13 -11.54 8.73
N GLU A 177 9.87 -12.40 7.74
CA GLU A 177 10.85 -12.81 6.72
C GLU A 177 11.43 -11.59 6.01
N LYS A 178 10.57 -10.65 5.60
CA LYS A 178 10.99 -9.45 4.91
C LYS A 178 11.87 -8.55 5.79
N LYS A 179 11.51 -8.34 7.06
CA LYS A 179 12.35 -7.59 8.00
C LYS A 179 13.73 -8.25 8.16
N SER A 180 13.75 -9.56 8.33
CA SER A 180 14.99 -10.35 8.45
C SER A 180 15.90 -10.18 7.22
N LEU A 181 15.32 -10.15 6.01
CA LEU A 181 16.07 -9.94 4.77
C LEU A 181 16.66 -8.52 4.67
N LEU A 182 15.92 -7.50 5.13
CA LEU A 182 16.39 -6.12 5.16
C LEU A 182 17.56 -5.96 6.13
N GLU A 183 17.41 -6.47 7.36
CA GLU A 183 18.49 -6.46 8.37
C GLU A 183 19.73 -7.21 7.87
N TRP A 184 19.55 -8.36 7.20
CA TRP A 184 20.64 -9.09 6.58
C TRP A 184 21.33 -8.29 5.46
N ALA A 185 20.57 -7.58 4.62
CA ALA A 185 21.14 -6.74 3.56
C ALA A 185 21.97 -5.58 4.13
N GLU A 186 21.53 -4.96 5.23
CA GLU A 186 22.25 -3.90 5.94
C GLU A 186 23.57 -4.41 6.56
N THR A 187 23.53 -5.58 7.21
CA THR A 187 24.75 -6.19 7.80
C THR A 187 25.77 -6.61 6.74
N LYS A 188 25.35 -6.96 5.53
CA LYS A 188 26.29 -7.21 4.42
C LYS A 188 26.92 -5.93 3.87
N LYS A 189 26.16 -4.84 3.75
CA LYS A 189 26.69 -3.54 3.31
C LYS A 189 27.81 -3.05 4.24
N THR A 190 27.62 -3.18 5.55
CA THR A 190 28.62 -2.75 6.56
C THR A 190 29.90 -3.59 6.56
N ARG A 191 29.83 -4.89 6.23
CA ARG A 191 31.00 -5.78 6.20
C ARG A 191 31.84 -5.69 4.91
N GLY A 192 31.26 -5.22 3.80
CA GLY A 192 31.95 -5.09 2.52
C GLY A 192 32.70 -3.77 2.32
N ALA A 193 32.60 -2.84 3.28
CA ALA A 193 33.22 -1.51 3.22
C ALA A 193 34.54 -1.39 4.01
N GLY A 194 35.09 -2.51 4.49
CA GLY A 194 36.33 -2.59 5.29
C GLY A 194 37.51 -3.19 4.54
#